data_AF-A0A522XTZ0-F1
#
_entry.id   AF-A0A522XTZ0-F1
#
_cell.length_a   1.000
_cell.length_b   1.000
_cell.length_c   1.000
_cell.angle_alpha   90.00
_cell.angle_beta   90.00
_cell.angle_gamma   90.00
#
_symmetry.space_group_name_H-M   'P 1'
#
loop_
_entity.id
_entity.type
_entity.pdbx_description
1 polymer ?
#
loop_
_entity_poly.entity_id
_entity_poly.type
_entity_poly.pdbx_seq_one_letter_code
_entity_poly.pdbx_strand_id
1 'polypeptide(L)'
;MLKPATLRVFRGRSDSLVFVSPRCAVLPHEALLTHGPLHPCGNLELPRAGAGSTWGEIIDQVDRHAYATLGFREAELLLGPGHPCLAIW
;
A
#
# COMPACT_ATOMS: atom_id res chain seq x y z
N MET A 1 8.96 2.27 -22.22
CA MET A 1 8.49 1.14 -21.40
C MET A 1 8.38 1.62 -19.96
N LEU A 2 7.17 1.75 -19.39
CA LEU A 2 7.00 2.00 -17.96
C LEU A 2 7.38 0.72 -17.22
N LYS A 3 8.39 0.78 -16.34
CA LYS A 3 8.76 -0.35 -15.47
C LYS A 3 7.57 -0.65 -14.55
N PRO A 4 7.30 -1.93 -14.21
CA PRO A 4 6.32 -2.25 -13.19
C PRO A 4 6.70 -1.50 -11.91
N ALA A 5 5.73 -0.79 -11.35
CA ALA A 5 5.91 -0.10 -10.09
C ALA A 5 5.79 -1.13 -8.96
N THR A 6 6.81 -1.23 -8.12
CA THR A 6 6.74 -2.03 -6.89
C THR A 6 6.39 -1.10 -5.75
N LEU A 7 5.52 -1.53 -4.83
CA LEU A 7 5.24 -0.82 -3.58
C LEU A 7 5.62 -1.69 -2.38
N ARG A 8 6.08 -1.07 -1.31
CA ARG A 8 6.21 -1.71 0.00
C ARG A 8 4.87 -1.65 0.70
N VAL A 9 4.42 -2.76 1.29
CA VAL A 9 3.13 -2.86 1.97
C VAL A 9 3.37 -3.08 3.46
N PHE A 10 2.64 -2.34 4.27
CA PHE A 10 2.65 -2.43 5.72
C PHE A 10 1.23 -2.55 6.25
N ARG A 11 1.07 -3.24 7.37
CA ARG A 11 -0.16 -3.24 8.15
C ARG A 11 -0.05 -2.20 9.26
N GLY A 12 -1.02 -1.30 9.32
CA GLY A 12 -1.20 -0.35 10.39
C GLY A 12 -2.29 -0.78 11.38
N ARG A 13 -2.59 0.08 12.33
CA ARG A 13 -3.72 -0.01 13.26
C ARG A 13 -5.06 0.11 12.52
N SER A 14 -6.13 -0.27 13.22
CA SER A 14 -7.51 -0.16 12.76
C SER A 14 -7.75 -0.83 11.41
N ASP A 15 -7.07 -1.96 11.19
CA ASP A 15 -7.18 -2.74 9.96
C ASP A 15 -6.92 -1.88 8.70
N SER A 16 -5.82 -1.11 8.70
CA SER A 16 -5.37 -0.36 7.53
C SER A 16 -4.15 -1.02 6.88
N LEU A 17 -4.11 -1.03 5.55
CA LEU A 17 -2.88 -1.28 4.79
C LEU A 17 -2.31 0.04 4.31
N VAL A 18 -1.00 0.19 4.47
CA VAL A 18 -0.23 1.35 4.05
C VAL A 18 0.73 0.94 2.94
N PHE A 19 0.62 1.61 1.81
CA PHE A 19 1.44 1.40 0.63
C PHE A 19 2.47 2.54 0.53
N VAL A 20 3.74 2.19 0.37
CA VAL A 20 4.84 3.17 0.37
C VAL A 20 5.73 2.93 -0.84
N SER A 21 6.19 4.01 -1.47
CA SER A 21 7.17 3.90 -2.55
C SER A 21 8.47 3.24 -2.06
N PRO A 22 9.06 2.30 -2.80
CA PRO A 22 10.34 1.70 -2.45
C PRO A 22 11.49 2.71 -2.49
N ARG A 23 11.28 3.87 -3.12
CA ARG A 23 12.24 5.00 -3.11
C ARG A 23 12.29 5.74 -1.78
N CYS A 24 11.29 5.56 -0.92
CA CYS A 24 11.31 6.12 0.43
C CYS A 24 12.25 5.28 1.31
N ALA A 25 13.44 5.83 1.60
CA ALA A 25 14.41 5.20 2.48
C ALA A 25 13.88 5.03 3.92
N VAL A 26 13.03 5.96 4.36
CA VAL A 26 12.39 5.98 5.68
C VAL A 26 10.88 6.05 5.50
N LEU A 27 10.13 5.42 6.41
CA LEU A 27 8.67 5.48 6.43
C LEU A 27 8.19 6.93 6.66
N PRO A 28 7.18 7.40 5.93
CA PRO A 28 6.61 8.72 6.17
C PRO A 28 6.13 8.87 7.61
N HIS A 29 6.56 9.95 8.29
CA HIS A 29 6.23 10.18 9.69
C HIS A 29 4.72 10.29 9.92
N GLU A 30 4.00 10.93 8.99
CA GLU A 30 2.54 11.05 9.02
C GLU A 30 1.84 9.69 9.01
N ALA A 31 2.34 8.74 8.20
CA ALA A 31 1.79 7.38 8.17
C ALA A 31 1.93 6.67 9.53
N LEU A 32 3.06 6.87 10.22
CA LEU A 32 3.30 6.30 11.56
C LEU A 32 2.41 6.94 12.64
N LEU A 33 2.15 8.25 12.54
CA LEU A 33 1.28 8.95 13.48
C LEU A 33 -0.19 8.52 13.31
N THR A 34 -0.65 8.48 12.06
CA THR A 34 -2.07 8.24 11.73
C THR A 34 -2.43 6.76 11.83
N HIS A 35 -1.54 5.87 11.36
CA HIS A 35 -1.81 4.42 11.29
C HIS A 35 -1.04 3.63 12.35
N GLY A 36 -0.31 4.30 13.25
CA GLY A 36 0.43 3.66 14.33
C GLY A 36 1.69 2.91 13.85
N PRO A 37 2.22 1.97 14.66
CA PRO A 37 3.37 1.18 14.25
C PRO A 37 3.01 0.37 13.01
N LEU A 38 3.88 0.47 11.99
CA LEU A 38 3.69 -0.17 10.70
C LEU A 38 4.45 -1.50 10.66
N HIS A 39 3.71 -2.59 10.54
CA HIS A 39 4.27 -3.94 10.44
C HIS A 39 4.50 -4.28 8.96
N PRO A 40 5.73 -4.61 8.55
CA PRO A 40 6.02 -4.90 7.15
C PRO A 40 5.34 -6.21 6.71
N CYS A 41 4.62 -6.16 5.60
CA CYS A 41 3.97 -7.34 5.01
C CYS A 41 4.73 -7.87 3.79
N GLY A 42 5.44 -6.99 3.06
CA GLY A 42 6.25 -7.37 1.90
C GLY A 42 6.30 -6.30 0.83
N ASN A 43 6.67 -6.73 -0.38
CA ASN A 43 6.62 -5.91 -1.59
C ASN A 43 5.50 -6.42 -2.49
N LEU A 44 4.79 -5.50 -3.13
CA LEU A 44 3.75 -5.80 -4.10
C LEU A 44 4.16 -5.26 -5.46
N GLU A 45 4.16 -6.14 -6.46
CA GLU A 45 4.27 -5.72 -7.86
C GLU A 45 2.91 -5.26 -8.35
N LEU A 46 2.83 -4.01 -8.79
CA LEU A 46 1.58 -3.46 -9.26
C LEU A 46 1.26 -4.02 -10.65
N PRO A 47 0.00 -4.46 -10.89
CA PRO A 47 -0.43 -4.78 -12.24
C PRO A 47 -0.31 -3.54 -13.12
N ARG A 48 -0.25 -3.73 -14.44
CA ARG A 48 -0.38 -2.60 -15.37
C ARG A 48 -1.75 -1.96 -15.17
N ALA A 49 -1.78 -0.89 -14.40
CA ALA A 49 -2.99 -0.17 -14.04
C ALA A 49 -3.32 0.87 -15.12
N GLY A 50 -4.58 0.87 -15.57
CA GLY A 50 -5.13 1.98 -16.36
C GLY A 50 -5.42 3.18 -15.46
N ALA A 51 -5.43 4.39 -16.04
CA ALA A 51 -5.89 5.59 -15.37
C ALA A 51 -7.33 5.41 -14.84
N GLY A 52 -7.60 5.82 -13.61
CA GLY A 52 -8.91 5.68 -12.95
C GLY A 52 -9.21 4.31 -12.32
N SER A 53 -8.24 3.40 -12.28
CA SER A 53 -8.34 2.19 -11.46
C SER A 53 -7.89 2.47 -10.02
N THR A 54 -8.35 1.67 -9.05
CA THR A 54 -7.88 1.76 -7.64
C THR A 54 -6.35 1.69 -7.53
N TRP A 55 -5.71 0.88 -8.37
CA TRP A 55 -4.25 0.85 -8.45
C TRP A 55 -3.65 2.16 -8.96
N GLY A 56 -4.27 2.78 -9.96
CA GLY A 56 -3.89 4.10 -10.43
C GLY A 56 -3.99 5.16 -9.32
N GLU A 57 -5.07 5.15 -8.54
CA GLU A 57 -5.26 6.06 -7.41
C GLU A 57 -4.21 5.86 -6.30
N ILE A 58 -3.88 4.61 -5.98
CA ILE A 58 -2.82 4.28 -5.02
C ILE A 58 -1.46 4.80 -5.51
N ILE A 59 -1.12 4.56 -6.78
CA ILE A 59 0.13 5.05 -7.38
C ILE A 59 0.19 6.57 -7.29
N ASP A 60 -0.88 7.24 -7.71
CA ASP A 60 -1.02 8.68 -7.67
C ASP A 60 -0.86 9.26 -6.26
N GLN A 61 -1.48 8.62 -5.26
CA GLN A 61 -1.34 9.02 -3.86
C GLN A 61 0.09 8.81 -3.35
N VAL A 62 0.70 7.66 -3.64
CA VAL A 62 2.10 7.40 -3.27
C VAL A 62 3.05 8.39 -3.92
N ASP A 63 2.85 8.74 -5.19
CA ASP A 63 3.70 9.69 -5.90
C ASP A 63 3.53 11.12 -5.38
N ARG A 64 2.33 11.51 -4.93
CA ARG A 64 2.05 12.85 -4.38
C ARG A 64 2.37 13.01 -2.89
N HIS A 65 2.13 11.98 -2.09
CA HIS A 65 2.13 12.03 -0.63
C HIS A 65 3.11 11.05 0.02
N ALA A 66 3.95 10.38 -0.76
CA ALA A 66 4.89 9.32 -0.34
C ALA A 66 4.25 8.01 0.16
N TYR A 67 2.96 8.02 0.51
CA TYR A 67 2.19 6.83 0.85
C TYR A 67 0.72 6.94 0.42
N ALA A 68 0.06 5.79 0.37
CA ALA A 68 -1.37 5.64 0.21
C ALA A 68 -1.90 4.63 1.23
N THR A 69 -3.19 4.67 1.52
CA THR A 69 -3.80 3.75 2.49
C THR A 69 -5.13 3.20 2.02
N LEU A 70 -5.42 1.97 2.40
CA LEU A 70 -6.73 1.35 2.25
C LEU A 70 -7.19 0.75 3.57
N GLY A 71 -8.51 0.76 3.80
CA GLY A 71 -9.11 -0.09 4.81
C GLY A 71 -9.01 -1.56 4.42
N PHE A 72 -9.04 -2.46 5.39
CA PHE A 72 -8.84 -3.89 5.17
C PHE A 72 -9.84 -4.50 4.20
N ARG A 73 -11.12 -4.09 4.23
CA ARG A 73 -12.10 -4.58 3.26
C ARG A 73 -11.81 -4.13 1.83
N GLU A 74 -11.36 -2.90 1.64
CA GLU A 74 -10.98 -2.38 0.32
C GLU A 74 -9.72 -3.10 -0.18
N ALA A 75 -8.76 -3.32 0.72
CA ALA A 75 -7.57 -4.09 0.44
C ALA A 75 -7.89 -5.56 0.12
N GLU A 76 -8.87 -6.17 0.79
CA GLU A 76 -9.34 -7.53 0.51
C GLU A 76 -9.96 -7.66 -0.88
N LEU A 77 -10.79 -6.69 -1.29
CA LEU A 77 -11.33 -6.63 -2.65
C LEU A 77 -10.23 -6.43 -3.69
N LEU A 78 -9.20 -5.66 -3.37
CA LEU A 78 -8.13 -5.31 -4.30
C LEU A 78 -7.06 -6.42 -4.45
N LEU A 79 -6.68 -7.05 -3.34
CA LEU A 79 -5.60 -8.05 -3.28
C LEU A 79 -6.11 -9.49 -3.35
N GLY A 80 -7.39 -9.69 -3.04
CA GLY A 80 -8.01 -11.00 -2.81
C GLY A 80 -7.88 -11.48 -1.37
N PRO A 81 -8.85 -12.26 -0.87
CA PRO A 81 -8.95 -12.64 0.55
C PRO A 81 -7.82 -13.55 1.06
N GLY A 82 -7.12 -14.24 0.15
CA GLY A 82 -5.98 -15.09 0.50
C GLY A 82 -4.63 -14.38 0.52
N HIS A 83 -4.60 -13.06 0.34
CA HIS A 83 -3.33 -12.34 0.19
C HIS A 83 -2.53 -12.36 1.51
N PRO A 84 -1.23 -12.68 1.51
CA PRO A 84 -0.43 -12.78 2.74
C PRO A 84 -0.43 -11.52 3.62
N CYS A 85 -0.59 -10.34 3.01
CA CYS A 85 -0.69 -9.06 3.75
C CYS A 85 -1.99 -8.91 4.54
N LEU A 86 -3.01 -9.72 4.25
CA LEU A 86 -4.31 -9.74 4.91
C LEU A 86 -4.44 -10.87 5.93
N ALA A 87 -3.48 -11.80 5.96
CA ALA A 87 -3.48 -12.86 6.96
C ALA A 87 -3.48 -12.25 8.36
N ILE A 88 -4.41 -12.71 9.20
CA ILE A 88 -4.43 -12.40 10.62
C ILE A 88 -3.35 -13.27 11.27
N TRP A 89 -2.36 -12.63 11.90
CA TRP A 89 -1.31 -13.30 12.67
C TRP A 89 -1.73 -13.39 14.13
#